data_AF-A0A447CWV7-F1
#
_entry.id   AF-A0A447CWV7-F1
#
_cell.length_a   1.000
_cell.length_b   1.000
_cell.length_c   1.000
_cell.angle_alpha   90.00
_cell.angle_beta   90.00
_cell.angle_gamma   90.00
#
_symmetry.space_group_name_H-M   'P 1'
#
loop_
_entity.id
_entity.type
_entity.pdbx_description
1 polymer ?
#
loop_
_entity_poly.entity_id
_entity_poly.type
_entity_poly.pdbx_seq_one_letter_code
_entity_poly.pdbx_strand_id
1 'polypeptide(L)'
;MRPLPEPEAGGLIEELRQFVNVRSDEDFMLVVGWLVAALRHRGPFPVLAVAGEAGSGKSVFSRMMRSLVDPSAAPIRAVPRDDRGLVVSAGNSWVLAFDNLSAVPVWLADALCRLATGSGFSTRMLHTDRDEMIFEAARPIIINGISSLTDRADLADRSVTIHLRMMPERRSEDELLTAFERARPRILGALFGAVSRALADVDRVRLDHPPRMADFVKWVTAAAPGLGWDRDAFLSAYAENRHDVSEATFEADAVAVAIWKLLTTGPDDKFEGTATELLDAVNAMVPEFARRSRHWPQNAAQLGSRVARAAPLLRAKGCIVERRHSGSRTITILLPPYRFA
;
A
#
# COMPACT_ATOMS: atom_id res chain seq x y z
N MET A 1 5.61 21.68 13.99
CA MET A 1 6.72 20.77 13.65
C MET A 1 7.90 21.08 14.56
N ARG A 2 8.78 20.12 14.80
CA ARG A 2 10.09 20.31 15.45
C ARG A 2 11.18 20.39 14.37
N PRO A 3 12.33 21.03 14.64
CA PRO A 3 13.42 21.07 13.66
C PRO A 3 13.98 19.67 13.39
N LEU A 4 14.41 19.45 12.15
CA LEU A 4 15.34 18.36 11.81
C LEU A 4 16.74 18.72 12.32
N PRO A 5 17.58 17.74 12.71
CA PRO A 5 18.98 18.02 12.95
C PRO A 5 19.71 18.39 11.64
N GLU A 6 20.84 19.08 11.77
CA GLU A 6 21.69 19.41 10.61
C GLU A 6 22.17 18.10 9.95
N PRO A 7 22.01 17.94 8.62
CA PRO A 7 22.45 16.72 7.94
C PRO A 7 23.97 16.64 7.85
N GLU A 8 24.52 15.43 8.06
CA GLU A 8 25.95 15.14 7.92
C GLU A 8 26.22 14.43 6.59
N ALA A 9 27.08 15.00 5.76
CA ALA A 9 27.51 14.37 4.50
C ALA A 9 28.37 13.12 4.73
N GLY A 10 28.38 12.21 3.76
CA GLY A 10 29.19 10.98 3.80
C GLY A 10 28.59 9.83 4.60
N GLY A 11 27.41 10.02 5.19
CA GLY A 11 26.61 8.94 5.77
C GLY A 11 26.11 7.95 4.72
N LEU A 12 25.91 6.70 5.14
CA LEU A 12 25.34 5.64 4.31
C LEU A 12 23.90 5.36 4.74
N ILE A 13 23.01 5.10 3.77
CA ILE A 13 21.61 4.81 4.10
C ILE A 13 21.47 3.51 4.90
N GLU A 14 22.42 2.60 4.74
CA GLU A 14 22.56 1.34 5.46
C GLU A 14 22.64 1.53 6.98
N GLU A 15 23.06 2.71 7.47
CA GLU A 15 23.02 3.03 8.91
C GLU A 15 21.59 2.92 9.48
N LEU A 16 20.56 3.11 8.64
CA LEU A 16 19.15 2.96 9.04
C LEU A 16 18.78 1.50 9.34
N ARG A 17 19.49 0.51 8.76
CA ARG A 17 19.12 -0.93 8.85
C ARG A 17 19.02 -1.43 10.28
N GLN A 18 19.88 -0.95 11.17
CA GLN A 18 19.87 -1.36 12.58
C GLN A 18 18.62 -0.90 13.36
N PHE A 19 17.83 0.02 12.79
CA PHE A 19 16.63 0.60 13.42
C PHE A 19 15.33 0.07 12.80
N VAL A 20 15.39 -0.72 11.74
CA VAL A 20 14.22 -1.24 11.02
C VAL A 20 14.26 -2.76 10.93
N ASN A 21 13.25 -3.43 11.50
CA ASN A 21 13.20 -4.89 11.55
C ASN A 21 12.39 -5.48 10.38
N VAL A 22 12.79 -5.14 9.17
CA VAL A 22 12.13 -5.56 7.91
C VAL A 22 12.48 -7.00 7.52
N ARG A 23 11.71 -7.62 6.62
CA ARG A 23 11.93 -9.04 6.25
C ARG A 23 12.99 -9.26 5.19
N SER A 24 13.37 -8.25 4.43
CA SER A 24 14.34 -8.44 3.36
C SER A 24 15.00 -7.12 2.97
N ASP A 25 15.97 -7.19 2.07
CA ASP A 25 16.61 -6.01 1.52
C ASP A 25 15.66 -5.22 0.64
N GLU A 26 14.73 -5.90 -0.05
CA GLU A 26 13.66 -5.29 -0.84
C GLU A 26 12.71 -4.49 0.05
N ASP A 27 12.26 -5.05 1.19
CA ASP A 27 11.46 -4.30 2.17
C ASP A 27 12.23 -3.07 2.70
N PHE A 28 13.55 -3.18 2.92
CA PHE A 28 14.37 -2.05 3.32
C PHE A 28 14.40 -0.95 2.24
N MET A 29 14.61 -1.35 0.98
CA MET A 29 14.59 -0.43 -0.16
C MET A 29 13.25 0.29 -0.29
N LEU A 30 12.15 -0.40 -0.03
CA LEU A 30 10.80 0.18 -0.07
C LEU A 30 10.57 1.21 1.03
N VAL A 31 11.04 0.94 2.26
CA VAL A 31 10.99 1.92 3.36
C VAL A 31 11.79 3.17 3.01
N VAL A 32 13.01 3.01 2.53
CA VAL A 32 13.88 4.14 2.14
C VAL A 32 13.29 4.88 0.94
N GLY A 33 12.78 4.19 -0.07
CA GLY A 33 12.10 4.78 -1.22
C GLY A 33 10.89 5.61 -0.79
N TRP A 34 10.11 5.12 0.18
CA TRP A 34 9.01 5.87 0.78
C TRP A 34 9.50 7.16 1.49
N LEU A 35 10.59 7.09 2.26
CA LEU A 35 11.18 8.27 2.91
C LEU A 35 11.65 9.32 1.89
N VAL A 36 12.35 8.88 0.84
CA VAL A 36 12.81 9.77 -0.25
C VAL A 36 11.63 10.42 -0.97
N ALA A 37 10.54 9.68 -1.17
CA ALA A 37 9.32 10.26 -1.70
C ALA A 37 8.68 11.24 -0.72
N ALA A 38 8.62 10.92 0.57
CA ALA A 38 8.03 11.78 1.60
C ALA A 38 8.80 13.11 1.76
N LEU A 39 10.08 13.19 1.38
CA LEU A 39 10.87 14.43 1.35
C LEU A 39 10.62 15.29 0.10
N ARG A 40 9.85 14.80 -0.88
CA ARG A 40 9.50 15.56 -2.09
C ARG A 40 8.40 16.57 -1.80
N HIS A 41 8.52 17.77 -2.36
CA HIS A 41 7.54 18.86 -2.19
C HIS A 41 6.11 18.56 -2.72
N ARG A 42 5.95 17.54 -3.58
CA ARG A 42 4.66 17.17 -4.18
C ARG A 42 4.51 15.66 -4.34
N GLY A 43 3.28 15.19 -4.19
CA GLY A 43 2.91 13.80 -4.39
C GLY A 43 2.80 13.39 -5.88
N PRO A 44 2.16 12.25 -6.17
CA PRO A 44 1.48 11.36 -5.22
C PRO A 44 2.46 10.60 -4.30
N PHE A 45 2.01 10.22 -3.11
CA PHE A 45 2.77 9.44 -2.13
C PHE A 45 2.02 8.14 -1.82
N PRO A 46 2.65 6.96 -1.93
CA PRO A 46 1.99 5.75 -1.50
C PRO A 46 1.75 5.76 0.01
N VAL A 47 0.67 5.12 0.46
CA VAL A 47 0.44 4.90 1.89
C VAL A 47 1.43 3.84 2.38
N LEU A 48 2.20 4.13 3.42
CA LEU A 48 3.05 3.12 4.06
C LEU A 48 2.19 2.33 5.06
N ALA A 49 1.82 1.10 4.68
CA ALA A 49 1.07 0.19 5.53
C ALA A 49 2.03 -0.74 6.28
N VAL A 50 2.14 -0.57 7.58
CA VAL A 50 3.06 -1.34 8.43
C VAL A 50 2.28 -2.41 9.18
N ALA A 51 2.56 -3.67 8.87
CA ALA A 51 1.95 -4.84 9.48
C ALA A 51 2.96 -5.64 10.30
N GLY A 52 2.48 -6.47 11.22
CA GLY A 52 3.32 -7.35 12.04
C GLY A 52 2.67 -7.71 13.36
N GLU A 53 3.16 -8.76 14.00
CA GLU A 53 2.62 -9.25 15.27
C GLU A 53 2.74 -8.24 16.42
N ALA A 54 2.00 -8.45 17.51
CA ALA A 54 2.16 -7.66 18.72
C ALA A 54 3.60 -7.78 19.24
N GLY A 55 4.28 -6.65 19.48
CA GLY A 55 5.68 -6.63 19.91
C GLY A 55 6.72 -6.56 18.79
N SER A 56 6.32 -6.41 17.52
CA SER A 56 7.24 -6.18 16.37
C SER A 56 7.81 -4.75 16.25
N GLY A 57 7.41 -3.82 17.13
CA GLY A 57 7.95 -2.45 17.14
C GLY A 57 7.33 -1.48 16.14
N LYS A 58 6.17 -1.79 15.54
CA LYS A 58 5.46 -0.94 14.54
C LYS A 58 5.31 0.53 14.93
N SER A 59 4.92 0.80 16.17
CA SER A 59 4.74 2.17 16.66
C SER A 59 6.07 2.91 16.76
N VAL A 60 7.13 2.23 17.22
CA VAL A 60 8.50 2.80 17.27
C VAL A 60 9.01 3.06 15.86
N PHE A 61 8.86 2.10 14.95
CA PHE A 61 9.19 2.24 13.53
C PHE A 61 8.50 3.46 12.92
N SER A 62 7.18 3.59 13.10
CA SER A 62 6.39 4.69 12.53
C SER A 62 6.84 6.05 13.08
N ARG A 63 7.19 6.11 14.37
CA ARG A 63 7.74 7.32 15.01
C ARG A 63 9.11 7.71 14.44
N MET A 64 10.01 6.76 14.26
CA MET A 64 11.34 6.99 13.70
C MET A 64 11.28 7.39 12.21
N MET A 65 10.48 6.70 11.40
CA MET A 65 10.31 7.06 9.98
C MET A 65 9.74 8.46 9.83
N ARG A 66 8.72 8.80 10.63
CA ARG A 66 8.17 10.15 10.65
C ARG A 66 9.21 11.19 11.08
N SER A 67 10.02 10.92 12.10
CA SER A 67 11.00 11.89 12.59
C SER A 67 12.13 12.18 11.59
N LEU A 68 12.34 11.35 10.57
CA LEU A 68 13.25 11.66 9.47
C LEU A 68 12.68 12.70 8.48
N VAL A 69 11.37 12.95 8.50
CA VAL A 69 10.69 13.79 7.49
C VAL A 69 9.93 14.96 8.14
N ASP A 70 9.07 14.68 9.12
CA ASP A 70 8.21 15.65 9.80
C ASP A 70 8.25 15.43 11.34
N PRO A 71 9.33 15.86 12.01
CA PRO A 71 9.46 15.73 13.45
C PRO A 71 8.30 16.44 14.17
N SER A 72 7.65 15.73 15.09
CA SER A 72 6.45 16.21 15.76
C SER A 72 6.47 15.88 17.25
N ALA A 73 5.88 16.76 18.07
CA ALA A 73 5.65 16.50 19.48
C ALA A 73 4.65 15.35 19.72
N ALA A 74 3.72 15.15 18.77
CA ALA A 74 2.81 14.01 18.72
C ALA A 74 3.11 13.19 17.45
N PRO A 75 4.12 12.30 17.51
CA PRO A 75 4.68 11.63 16.32
C PRO A 75 3.76 10.54 15.77
N ILE A 76 2.84 10.01 16.56
CA ILE A 76 1.78 9.10 16.11
C ILE A 76 0.45 9.56 16.71
N ARG A 77 -0.65 9.31 16.01
CA ARG A 77 -1.99 9.73 16.42
C ARG A 77 -3.00 8.60 16.25
N ALA A 78 -4.07 8.66 17.04
CA ALA A 78 -5.25 7.85 16.76
C ALA A 78 -5.91 8.32 15.46
N VAL A 79 -6.62 7.40 14.81
CA VAL A 79 -7.40 7.72 13.61
C VAL A 79 -8.52 8.72 13.96
N PRO A 80 -8.74 9.76 13.14
CA PRO A 80 -9.91 10.61 13.25
C PRO A 80 -11.22 9.81 13.11
N ARG A 81 -12.32 10.35 13.64
CA ARG A 81 -13.64 9.70 13.52
C ARG A 81 -14.35 10.00 12.18
N ASP A 82 -13.90 11.05 11.49
CA ASP A 82 -14.52 11.57 10.28
C ASP A 82 -13.50 12.25 9.34
N ASP A 83 -13.97 12.57 8.14
CA ASP A 83 -13.22 13.29 7.10
C ASP A 83 -12.73 14.67 7.58
N ARG A 84 -13.49 15.33 8.46
CA ARG A 84 -13.14 16.67 8.98
C ARG A 84 -11.89 16.62 9.86
N GLY A 85 -11.85 15.71 10.82
CA GLY A 85 -10.68 15.54 11.69
C GLY A 85 -9.43 15.11 10.91
N LEU A 86 -9.62 14.40 9.81
CA LEU A 86 -8.54 14.04 8.89
C LEU A 86 -7.98 15.25 8.13
N VAL A 87 -8.84 16.13 7.61
CA VAL A 87 -8.41 17.40 6.96
C VAL A 87 -7.65 18.29 7.93
N VAL A 88 -8.15 18.44 9.17
CA VAL A 88 -7.45 19.22 10.21
C VAL A 88 -6.08 18.62 10.49
N SER A 89 -5.95 17.29 10.50
CA SER A 89 -4.66 16.63 10.68
C SER A 89 -3.72 16.90 9.49
N ALA A 90 -4.24 16.83 8.26
CA ALA A 90 -3.49 17.07 7.02
C ALA A 90 -3.03 18.53 6.85
N GLY A 91 -3.81 19.48 7.37
CA GLY A 91 -3.44 20.90 7.42
C GLY A 91 -2.31 21.20 8.41
N ASN A 92 -2.20 20.42 9.49
CA ASN A 92 -1.27 20.68 10.59
C ASN A 92 -0.03 19.77 10.59
N SER A 93 0.11 18.85 9.64
CA SER A 93 1.23 17.91 9.57
C SER A 93 1.55 17.59 8.13
N TRP A 94 2.84 17.45 7.85
CA TRP A 94 3.30 17.02 6.54
C TRP A 94 3.16 15.50 6.42
N VAL A 95 3.58 14.75 7.43
CA VAL A 95 3.37 13.29 7.50
C VAL A 95 2.23 12.97 8.46
N LEU A 96 1.25 12.23 7.97
CA LEU A 96 0.19 11.65 8.79
C LEU A 96 0.63 10.26 9.25
N ALA A 97 0.65 10.02 10.56
CA ALA A 97 1.02 8.72 11.11
C ALA A 97 -0.07 8.22 12.07
N PHE A 98 -0.80 7.22 11.64
CA PHE A 98 -1.90 6.62 12.38
C PHE A 98 -1.51 5.27 12.95
N ASP A 99 -1.66 5.12 14.26
CA ASP A 99 -1.16 3.97 15.01
C ASP A 99 -2.29 3.07 15.52
N ASN A 100 -2.00 1.78 15.61
CA ASN A 100 -2.86 0.75 16.21
C ASN A 100 -4.26 0.63 15.55
N LEU A 101 -4.31 0.64 14.22
CA LEU A 101 -5.54 0.33 13.50
C LEU A 101 -5.86 -1.16 13.60
N SER A 102 -7.09 -1.47 13.99
CA SER A 102 -7.63 -2.84 13.92
C SER A 102 -8.25 -3.13 12.54
N ALA A 103 -8.75 -2.11 11.86
CA ALA A 103 -9.32 -2.19 10.52
C ALA A 103 -9.35 -0.79 9.88
N VAL A 104 -9.41 -0.74 8.54
CA VAL A 104 -9.57 0.51 7.77
C VAL A 104 -11.01 0.60 7.24
N PRO A 105 -11.88 1.45 7.82
CA PRO A 105 -13.27 1.59 7.36
C PRO A 105 -13.36 2.19 5.95
N VAL A 106 -14.54 2.08 5.32
CA VAL A 106 -14.78 2.53 3.94
C VAL A 106 -14.45 4.01 3.76
N TRP A 107 -15.01 4.88 4.59
CA TRP A 107 -14.73 6.30 4.50
C TRP A 107 -13.22 6.61 4.60
N LEU A 108 -12.50 5.91 5.49
CA LEU A 108 -11.08 6.20 5.76
C LEU A 108 -10.19 5.81 4.59
N ALA A 109 -10.29 4.60 4.04
CA ALA A 109 -9.38 4.26 2.94
C ALA A 109 -9.62 5.12 1.69
N ASP A 110 -10.88 5.49 1.41
CA ASP A 110 -11.18 6.40 0.30
C ASP A 110 -10.56 7.78 0.56
N ALA A 111 -10.64 8.25 1.80
CA ALA A 111 -10.04 9.50 2.22
C ALA A 111 -8.50 9.49 2.17
N LEU A 112 -7.87 8.41 2.62
CA LEU A 112 -6.41 8.22 2.53
C LEU A 112 -5.95 8.16 1.07
N CYS A 113 -6.67 7.47 0.18
CA CYS A 113 -6.36 7.44 -1.26
C CYS A 113 -6.42 8.83 -1.90
N ARG A 114 -7.41 9.65 -1.54
CA ARG A 114 -7.51 11.03 -2.02
C ARG A 114 -6.35 11.89 -1.52
N LEU A 115 -6.03 11.80 -0.23
CA LEU A 115 -4.91 12.52 0.38
C LEU A 115 -3.53 12.06 -0.11
N ALA A 116 -3.36 10.78 -0.41
CA ALA A 116 -2.13 10.24 -0.98
C ALA A 116 -1.83 10.84 -2.36
N THR A 117 -2.86 11.12 -3.15
CA THR A 117 -2.73 11.62 -4.53
C THR A 117 -2.90 13.13 -4.65
N GLY A 118 -3.46 13.79 -3.63
CA GLY A 118 -3.78 15.20 -3.65
C GLY A 118 -5.04 15.53 -4.46
N SER A 119 -5.88 14.54 -4.78
CA SER A 119 -7.19 14.82 -5.36
C SER A 119 -8.04 15.60 -4.35
N GLY A 120 -8.61 16.74 -4.78
CA GLY A 120 -9.28 17.71 -3.91
C GLY A 120 -10.20 17.07 -2.87
N PHE A 121 -9.98 17.45 -1.60
CA PHE A 121 -10.73 16.97 -0.47
C PHE A 121 -11.60 18.11 0.06
N SER A 122 -12.90 18.09 -0.24
CA SER A 122 -13.86 19.05 0.33
C SER A 122 -14.71 18.39 1.40
N THR A 123 -14.85 19.03 2.56
CA THR A 123 -15.82 18.64 3.59
C THR A 123 -16.69 19.84 3.97
N ARG A 124 -18.01 19.61 4.04
CA ARG A 124 -19.01 20.64 4.43
C ARG A 124 -19.21 20.60 5.95
N MET A 125 -19.14 21.75 6.63
CA MET A 125 -19.48 21.84 8.05
C MET A 125 -21.00 21.78 8.28
N LEU A 126 -21.44 21.04 9.30
CA LEU A 126 -22.82 21.04 9.80
C LEU A 126 -22.98 22.10 10.89
N HIS A 127 -24.00 22.94 10.70
CA HIS A 127 -24.64 23.81 11.70
C HIS A 127 -23.72 24.65 12.59
N THR A 128 -22.79 25.39 11.99
CA THR A 128 -22.51 26.82 12.25
C THR A 128 -21.45 27.26 11.24
N ASP A 129 -21.81 28.23 10.42
CA ASP A 129 -20.96 29.00 9.48
C ASP A 129 -20.44 28.32 8.19
N ARG A 130 -20.61 29.06 7.09
CA ARG A 130 -20.67 28.63 5.69
C ARG A 130 -19.32 28.43 5.00
N ASP A 131 -18.29 27.98 5.72
CA ASP A 131 -16.96 27.82 5.14
C ASP A 131 -16.69 26.36 4.78
N GLU A 132 -16.74 26.06 3.49
CA GLU A 132 -16.22 24.82 2.93
C GLU A 132 -14.69 24.84 3.05
N MET A 133 -14.11 23.97 3.89
CA MET A 133 -12.66 23.79 3.88
C MET A 133 -12.30 22.84 2.75
N ILE A 134 -11.73 23.40 1.68
CA ILE A 134 -11.09 22.63 0.62
C ILE A 134 -9.64 22.41 1.00
N PHE A 135 -9.23 21.15 1.09
CA PHE A 135 -7.83 20.76 1.24
C PHE A 135 -7.32 20.22 -0.09
N GLU A 136 -6.43 20.99 -0.74
CA GLU A 136 -5.82 20.67 -2.02
C GLU A 136 -4.33 20.40 -1.85
N ALA A 137 -3.98 19.30 -1.18
CA ALA A 137 -2.60 18.85 -1.14
C ALA A 137 -2.49 17.34 -0.95
N ALA A 138 -1.39 16.78 -1.44
CA ALA A 138 -1.01 15.41 -1.11
C ALA A 138 -0.25 15.38 0.23
N ARG A 139 -0.38 14.28 0.98
CA ARG A 139 0.36 14.04 2.23
C ARG A 139 0.92 12.61 2.25
N PRO A 140 2.21 12.42 2.62
CA PRO A 140 2.70 11.10 3.00
C PRO A 140 1.95 10.58 4.22
N ILE A 141 1.56 9.31 4.18
CA ILE A 141 0.75 8.66 5.21
C ILE A 141 1.44 7.36 5.65
N ILE A 142 1.50 7.16 6.97
CA ILE A 142 1.86 5.90 7.62
C ILE A 142 0.62 5.40 8.35
N ILE A 143 0.23 4.16 8.11
CA ILE A 143 -0.77 3.43 8.92
C ILE A 143 -0.12 2.18 9.47
N ASN A 144 -0.42 1.82 10.71
CA ASN A 144 0.05 0.56 11.27
C ASN A 144 -1.02 -0.16 12.08
N GLY A 145 -0.88 -1.49 12.17
CA GLY A 145 -1.87 -2.37 12.76
C GLY A 145 -1.37 -3.80 12.88
N ILE A 146 -2.15 -4.64 13.57
CA ILE A 146 -1.82 -6.07 13.73
C ILE A 146 -2.34 -6.87 12.53
N SER A 147 -3.53 -6.52 12.04
CA SER A 147 -4.19 -7.10 10.88
C SER A 147 -3.64 -6.53 9.56
N SER A 148 -3.94 -7.20 8.45
CA SER A 148 -3.81 -6.62 7.12
C SER A 148 -4.66 -5.34 7.06
N LEU A 149 -4.02 -4.20 6.77
CA LEU A 149 -4.68 -2.90 6.70
C LEU A 149 -5.07 -2.51 5.26
N THR A 150 -4.67 -3.33 4.30
CA THR A 150 -4.82 -3.09 2.87
C THR A 150 -5.85 -4.03 2.22
N ASP A 151 -6.76 -4.62 3.00
CA ASP A 151 -7.80 -5.55 2.50
C ASP A 151 -8.66 -4.99 1.35
N ARG A 152 -8.66 -3.67 1.17
CA ARG A 152 -9.32 -3.01 0.04
C ARG A 152 -8.35 -2.81 -1.11
N ALA A 153 -8.68 -3.40 -2.26
CA ALA A 153 -7.89 -3.33 -3.49
C ALA A 153 -7.45 -1.90 -3.85
N ASP A 154 -8.34 -0.90 -3.72
CA ASP A 154 -8.00 0.50 -4.06
C ASP A 154 -6.90 1.09 -3.15
N LEU A 155 -6.93 0.75 -1.85
CA LEU A 155 -5.88 1.16 -0.90
C LEU A 155 -4.62 0.34 -1.12
N ALA A 156 -4.73 -0.98 -1.25
CA ALA A 156 -3.61 -1.89 -1.53
C ALA A 156 -2.78 -1.41 -2.73
N ASP A 157 -3.45 -1.09 -3.83
CA ASP A 157 -2.79 -0.65 -5.06
C ASP A 157 -2.05 0.69 -4.94
N ARG A 158 -2.40 1.52 -3.95
CA ARG A 158 -1.72 2.80 -3.66
C ARG A 158 -0.86 2.72 -2.39
N SER A 159 -0.61 1.52 -1.87
CA SER A 159 0.18 1.32 -0.66
C SER A 159 1.50 0.63 -0.94
N VAL A 160 2.47 0.87 -0.07
CA VAL A 160 3.64 0.03 0.11
C VAL A 160 3.42 -0.70 1.44
N THR A 161 3.35 -2.03 1.41
CA THR A 161 3.07 -2.82 2.61
C THR A 161 4.37 -3.40 3.15
N ILE A 162 4.73 -3.06 4.38
CA ILE A 162 5.93 -3.55 5.05
C ILE A 162 5.53 -4.41 6.23
N HIS A 163 6.00 -5.66 6.24
CA HIS A 163 5.80 -6.55 7.37
C HIS A 163 7.05 -6.52 8.25
N LEU A 164 6.90 -6.09 9.50
CA LEU A 164 7.98 -6.13 10.46
C LEU A 164 8.08 -7.52 11.10
N ARG A 165 9.31 -8.02 11.21
CA ARG A 165 9.61 -9.25 11.95
C ARG A 165 9.42 -9.01 13.46
N MET A 166 9.24 -10.11 14.19
CA MET A 166 9.41 -10.09 15.63
C MET A 166 10.87 -9.77 15.96
N MET A 167 11.08 -8.97 17.01
CA MET A 167 12.43 -8.63 17.46
C MET A 167 13.02 -9.85 18.18
N PRO A 168 14.14 -10.43 17.70
CA PRO A 168 14.73 -11.62 18.30
C PRO A 168 15.24 -11.33 19.73
N GLU A 169 15.77 -10.13 19.95
CA GLU A 169 16.23 -9.65 21.25
C GLU A 169 15.53 -8.32 21.58
N ARG A 170 15.07 -8.20 22.84
CA ARG A 170 14.45 -6.97 23.33
C ARG A 170 15.53 -5.98 23.73
N ARG A 171 15.71 -4.92 22.93
CA ARG A 171 16.44 -3.71 23.34
C ARG A 171 15.49 -2.75 24.02
N SER A 172 15.98 -1.96 24.97
CA SER A 172 15.16 -0.89 25.54
C SER A 172 14.88 0.17 24.47
N GLU A 173 13.71 0.82 24.57
CA GLU A 173 13.34 1.89 23.64
C GLU A 173 14.32 3.08 23.76
N ASP A 174 14.76 3.41 24.97
CA ASP A 174 15.70 4.51 25.23
C ASP A 174 17.06 4.29 24.57
N GLU A 175 17.63 3.09 24.67
CA GLU A 175 18.89 2.75 24.01
C GLU A 175 18.76 2.81 22.48
N LEU A 176 17.65 2.30 21.95
CA LEU A 176 17.38 2.32 20.51
C LEU A 176 17.25 3.76 20.00
N LEU A 177 16.45 4.60 20.67
CA LEU A 177 16.24 5.99 20.30
C LEU A 177 17.52 6.81 20.46
N THR A 178 18.32 6.57 21.49
CA THR A 178 19.61 7.23 21.67
C THR A 178 20.57 6.90 20.54
N ALA A 179 20.65 5.62 20.14
CA ALA A 179 21.45 5.21 18.99
C ALA A 179 20.92 5.81 17.68
N PHE A 180 19.60 5.87 17.52
CA PHE A 180 18.95 6.46 16.36
C PHE A 180 19.25 7.95 16.22
N GLU A 181 19.10 8.74 17.28
CA GLU A 181 19.40 10.18 17.24
C GLU A 181 20.88 10.46 16.92
N ARG A 182 21.81 9.59 17.33
CA ARG A 182 23.23 9.68 16.95
C ARG A 182 23.51 9.37 15.48
N ALA A 183 22.71 8.50 14.87
CA ALA A 183 22.82 8.15 13.45
C ALA A 183 22.02 9.08 12.53
N ARG A 184 21.00 9.75 13.09
CA ARG A 184 20.02 10.54 12.35
C ARG A 184 20.62 11.62 11.43
N PRO A 185 21.63 12.43 11.82
CA PRO A 185 22.27 13.39 10.92
C PRO A 185 22.85 12.75 9.65
N ARG A 186 23.52 11.60 9.78
CA ARG A 186 24.13 10.86 8.66
C ARG A 186 23.09 10.19 7.78
N ILE A 187 22.04 9.61 8.39
CA ILE A 187 20.90 9.06 7.65
C ILE A 187 20.21 10.17 6.84
N LEU A 188 20.02 11.35 7.41
CA LEU A 188 19.46 12.51 6.70
C LEU A 188 20.37 12.98 5.57
N GLY A 189 21.69 13.00 5.78
CA GLY A 189 22.66 13.30 4.73
C GLY A 189 22.52 12.36 3.53
N ALA A 190 22.39 11.05 3.78
CA ALA A 190 22.15 10.06 2.72
C ALA A 190 20.82 10.28 2.00
N LEU A 191 19.74 10.52 2.74
CA LEU A 191 18.40 10.80 2.17
C LEU A 191 18.40 12.08 1.33
N PHE A 192 19.05 13.16 1.78
CA PHE A 192 19.14 14.40 1.01
C PHE A 192 20.06 14.27 -0.20
N GLY A 193 21.12 13.46 -0.12
CA GLY A 193 21.91 13.06 -1.28
C GLY A 193 21.04 12.38 -2.36
N ALA A 194 20.18 11.45 -1.94
CA ALA A 194 19.22 10.78 -2.82
C ALA A 194 18.18 11.74 -3.42
N VAL A 195 17.61 12.64 -2.61
CA VAL A 195 16.66 13.67 -3.08
C VAL A 195 17.32 14.62 -4.08
N SER A 196 18.55 15.06 -3.80
CA SER A 196 19.34 15.89 -4.72
C SER A 196 19.54 15.19 -6.06
N ARG A 197 19.88 13.89 -6.03
CA ARG A 197 19.99 13.08 -7.23
C ARG A 197 18.66 12.94 -7.98
N ALA A 198 17.57 12.72 -7.25
CA ALA A 198 16.24 12.63 -7.83
C ALA A 198 15.84 13.92 -8.57
N LEU A 199 16.08 15.08 -7.95
CA LEU A 199 15.84 16.40 -8.58
C LEU A 199 16.63 16.57 -9.88
N ALA A 200 17.89 16.11 -9.91
CA ALA A 200 18.74 16.23 -11.08
C ALA A 200 18.35 15.31 -12.24
N ASP A 201 17.86 14.10 -11.94
CA ASP A 201 17.68 13.04 -12.94
C ASP A 201 16.22 12.67 -13.26
N VAL A 202 15.23 13.15 -12.51
CA VAL A 202 13.83 12.70 -12.67
C VAL A 202 13.30 12.85 -14.10
N ASP A 203 13.65 13.92 -14.81
CA ASP A 203 13.18 14.15 -16.18
C ASP A 203 13.81 13.21 -17.22
N ARG A 204 14.91 12.54 -16.86
CA ARG A 204 15.62 11.55 -17.69
C ARG A 204 15.11 10.13 -17.50
N VAL A 205 14.41 9.84 -16.39
CA VAL A 205 13.86 8.52 -16.13
C VAL A 205 12.64 8.27 -17.01
N ARG A 206 12.67 7.14 -17.73
CA ARG A 206 11.56 6.58 -18.49
C ARG A 206 11.22 5.21 -17.92
N LEU A 207 9.94 4.95 -17.74
CA LEU A 207 9.42 3.66 -17.31
C LEU A 207 8.68 3.07 -18.51
N ASP A 208 9.12 1.93 -19.02
CA ASP A 208 8.51 1.29 -20.19
C ASP A 208 7.09 0.80 -19.85
N HIS A 209 6.93 0.23 -18.66
CA HIS A 209 5.65 -0.23 -18.13
C HIS A 209 5.39 0.44 -16.77
N PRO A 210 4.80 1.65 -16.75
CA PRO A 210 4.60 2.39 -15.52
C PRO A 210 3.60 1.67 -14.60
N PRO A 211 4.01 1.30 -13.36
CA PRO A 211 3.10 0.67 -12.41
C PRO A 211 2.12 1.69 -11.82
N ARG A 212 1.21 1.22 -10.96
CA ARG A 212 0.44 2.13 -10.10
C ARG A 212 1.40 2.98 -9.27
N MET A 213 1.06 4.24 -9.04
CA MET A 213 1.97 5.22 -8.42
C MET A 213 3.24 5.46 -9.24
N ALA A 214 3.13 5.51 -10.58
CA ALA A 214 4.24 5.70 -11.51
C ALA A 214 5.15 6.90 -11.16
N ASP A 215 4.59 8.02 -10.71
CA ASP A 215 5.38 9.19 -10.30
C ASP A 215 6.25 8.93 -9.06
N PHE A 216 5.76 8.13 -8.12
CA PHE A 216 6.54 7.68 -6.96
C PHE A 216 7.69 6.79 -7.42
N VAL A 217 7.40 5.81 -8.26
CA VAL A 217 8.41 4.87 -8.78
C VAL A 217 9.47 5.63 -9.57
N LYS A 218 9.05 6.48 -10.50
CA LYS A 218 9.95 7.34 -11.30
C LYS A 218 10.85 8.20 -10.40
N TRP A 219 10.30 8.78 -9.33
CA TRP A 219 11.06 9.58 -8.38
C TRP A 219 12.14 8.78 -7.65
N VAL A 220 11.80 7.60 -7.13
CA VAL A 220 12.77 6.76 -6.42
C VAL A 220 13.80 6.16 -7.37
N THR A 221 13.43 5.75 -8.58
CA THR A 221 14.37 5.32 -9.62
C THR A 221 15.37 6.43 -9.98
N ALA A 222 14.93 7.69 -9.99
CA ALA A 222 15.83 8.83 -10.18
C ALA A 222 16.79 9.01 -8.98
N ALA A 223 16.33 8.71 -7.77
CA ALA A 223 17.10 8.80 -6.53
C ALA A 223 18.09 7.65 -6.34
N ALA A 224 17.81 6.47 -6.90
CA ALA A 224 18.52 5.20 -6.67
C ALA A 224 20.06 5.31 -6.74
N PRO A 225 20.68 6.01 -7.73
CA PRO A 225 22.13 6.17 -7.77
C PRO A 225 22.71 6.92 -6.55
N GLY A 226 21.94 7.84 -5.95
CA GLY A 226 22.34 8.55 -4.73
C GLY A 226 22.29 7.69 -3.47
N LEU A 227 21.64 6.52 -3.55
CA LEU A 227 21.59 5.50 -2.50
C LEU A 227 22.54 4.32 -2.79
N GLY A 228 23.31 4.38 -3.88
CA GLY A 228 24.17 3.27 -4.31
C GLY A 228 23.41 2.08 -4.89
N TRP A 229 22.15 2.26 -5.28
CA TRP A 229 21.32 1.18 -5.82
C TRP A 229 21.32 1.16 -7.33
N ASP A 230 21.12 -0.04 -7.87
CA ASP A 230 20.67 -0.19 -9.25
C ASP A 230 19.25 0.35 -9.41
N ARG A 231 18.97 1.00 -10.55
CA ARG A 231 17.65 1.55 -10.87
C ARG A 231 16.59 0.45 -10.99
N ASP A 232 16.98 -0.71 -11.49
CA ASP A 232 16.08 -1.84 -11.71
C ASP A 232 15.80 -2.59 -10.41
N ALA A 233 16.72 -2.56 -9.45
CA ALA A 233 16.54 -3.23 -8.16
C ALA A 233 15.31 -2.68 -7.40
N PHE A 234 15.10 -1.36 -7.40
CA PHE A 234 13.91 -0.78 -6.75
C PHE A 234 12.62 -1.12 -7.51
N LEU A 235 12.67 -1.17 -8.84
CA LEU A 235 11.51 -1.55 -9.65
C LEU A 235 11.06 -2.97 -9.35
N SER A 236 12.00 -3.91 -9.29
CA SER A 236 11.75 -5.31 -8.91
C SER A 236 11.19 -5.41 -7.50
N ALA A 237 11.82 -4.77 -6.51
CA ALA A 237 11.33 -4.75 -5.13
C ALA A 237 9.89 -4.21 -5.02
N TYR A 238 9.56 -3.13 -5.75
CA TYR A 238 8.21 -2.57 -5.77
C TYR A 238 7.21 -3.48 -6.49
N ALA A 239 7.61 -4.14 -7.58
CA ALA A 239 6.77 -5.09 -8.29
C ALA A 239 6.43 -6.30 -7.42
N GLU A 240 7.42 -6.87 -6.73
CA GLU A 240 7.26 -8.00 -5.80
C GLU A 240 6.35 -7.61 -4.63
N ASN A 241 6.56 -6.44 -4.01
CA ASN A 241 5.69 -5.98 -2.91
C ASN A 241 4.22 -5.87 -3.32
N ARG A 242 3.96 -5.41 -4.54
CA ARG A 242 2.59 -5.36 -5.07
C ARG A 242 2.04 -6.74 -5.41
N HIS A 243 2.89 -7.63 -5.90
CA HIS A 243 2.51 -9.01 -6.17
C HIS A 243 2.10 -9.72 -4.87
N ASP A 244 2.92 -9.66 -3.82
CA ASP A 244 2.64 -10.26 -2.51
C ASP A 244 1.30 -9.80 -1.91
N VAL A 245 1.01 -8.50 -1.98
CA VAL A 245 -0.25 -7.94 -1.48
C VAL A 245 -1.43 -8.45 -2.31
N SER A 246 -1.27 -8.52 -3.63
CA SER A 246 -2.31 -9.04 -4.53
C SER A 246 -2.55 -10.53 -4.30
N GLU A 247 -1.50 -11.32 -4.10
CA GLU A 247 -1.57 -12.75 -3.80
C GLU A 247 -2.29 -13.02 -2.49
N ALA A 248 -1.90 -12.36 -1.40
CA ALA A 248 -2.56 -12.52 -0.11
C ALA A 248 -4.05 -12.09 -0.15
N THR A 249 -4.36 -11.01 -0.87
CA THR A 249 -5.76 -10.57 -1.06
C THR A 249 -6.55 -11.57 -1.89
N PHE A 250 -5.92 -12.16 -2.91
CA PHE A 250 -6.51 -13.19 -3.74
C PHE A 250 -6.80 -14.46 -2.92
N GLU A 251 -5.84 -14.95 -2.11
CA GLU A 251 -6.01 -16.13 -1.25
C GLU A 251 -7.13 -15.95 -0.21
N ALA A 252 -7.37 -14.72 0.25
CA ALA A 252 -8.45 -14.41 1.18
C ALA A 252 -9.85 -14.39 0.52
N ASP A 253 -9.95 -14.21 -0.81
CA ASP A 253 -11.24 -14.23 -1.52
C ASP A 253 -11.58 -15.63 -2.02
N ALA A 254 -12.41 -16.34 -1.23
CA ALA A 254 -12.82 -17.70 -1.53
C ALA A 254 -13.47 -17.87 -2.93
N VAL A 255 -14.17 -16.85 -3.44
CA VAL A 255 -14.80 -16.92 -4.77
C VAL A 255 -13.73 -16.77 -5.86
N ALA A 256 -12.78 -15.85 -5.71
CA ALA A 256 -11.66 -15.69 -6.62
C ALA A 256 -10.81 -16.97 -6.70
N VAL A 257 -10.49 -17.57 -5.54
CA VAL A 257 -9.75 -18.84 -5.44
C VAL A 257 -10.49 -19.98 -6.15
N ALA A 258 -11.81 -20.10 -5.94
CA ALA A 258 -12.60 -21.16 -6.57
C ALA A 258 -12.71 -21.00 -8.09
N ILE A 259 -12.86 -19.76 -8.58
CA ILE A 259 -12.86 -19.47 -10.03
C ILE A 259 -11.50 -19.80 -10.64
N TRP A 260 -10.41 -19.43 -9.98
CA TRP A 260 -9.07 -19.77 -10.45
C TRP A 260 -8.83 -21.27 -10.48
N LYS A 261 -9.26 -21.99 -9.43
CA LYS A 261 -9.20 -23.45 -9.39
C LYS A 261 -10.01 -24.07 -10.54
N LEU A 262 -11.20 -23.54 -10.81
CA LEU A 262 -12.01 -23.99 -11.95
C LEU A 262 -11.24 -23.87 -13.28
N LEU A 263 -10.57 -22.74 -13.53
CA LEU A 263 -9.84 -22.49 -14.78
C LEU A 263 -8.52 -23.26 -14.89
N THR A 264 -7.85 -23.54 -13.76
CA THR A 264 -6.53 -24.19 -13.75
C THR A 264 -6.59 -25.71 -13.62
N THR A 265 -7.68 -26.25 -13.07
CA THR A 265 -7.90 -27.70 -12.92
C THR A 265 -8.97 -28.24 -13.88
N GLY A 266 -9.73 -27.35 -14.50
CA GLY A 266 -10.69 -27.70 -15.53
C GLY A 266 -10.02 -28.12 -16.85
N PRO A 267 -10.77 -28.78 -17.75
CA PRO A 267 -10.27 -29.16 -19.06
C PRO A 267 -10.01 -27.95 -19.98
N ASP A 268 -10.71 -26.85 -19.74
CA ASP A 268 -10.61 -25.60 -20.49
C ASP A 268 -10.04 -24.49 -19.60
N ASP A 269 -9.16 -23.67 -20.16
CA ASP A 269 -8.63 -22.43 -19.57
C ASP A 269 -9.67 -21.28 -19.60
N LYS A 270 -10.94 -21.60 -19.83
CA LYS A 270 -12.03 -20.67 -20.08
C LYS A 270 -13.34 -21.16 -19.47
N PHE A 271 -14.06 -20.23 -18.86
CA PHE A 271 -15.48 -20.34 -18.56
C PHE A 271 -16.27 -19.34 -19.40
N GLU A 272 -17.37 -19.78 -20.02
CA GLU A 272 -18.35 -18.91 -20.66
C GLU A 272 -19.75 -19.45 -20.37
N GLY A 273 -20.58 -18.64 -19.71
CA GLY A 273 -21.91 -19.06 -19.32
C GLY A 273 -22.61 -18.05 -18.43
N THR A 274 -23.77 -18.43 -17.92
CA THR A 274 -24.58 -17.64 -16.99
C THR A 274 -23.99 -17.66 -15.58
N ALA A 275 -24.45 -16.71 -14.75
CA ALA A 275 -24.08 -16.71 -13.33
C ALA A 275 -24.59 -17.95 -12.56
N THR A 276 -25.62 -18.64 -13.06
CA THR A 276 -26.10 -19.90 -12.47
C THR A 276 -25.12 -21.03 -12.78
N GLU A 277 -24.75 -21.19 -14.06
CA GLU A 277 -23.80 -22.21 -14.49
C GLU A 277 -22.43 -22.01 -13.83
N LEU A 278 -21.99 -20.75 -13.67
CA LEU A 278 -20.74 -20.45 -12.97
C LEU A 278 -20.85 -20.84 -11.49
N LEU A 279 -22.00 -20.64 -10.84
CA LEU A 279 -22.22 -21.00 -9.44
C LEU A 279 -22.11 -22.50 -9.24
N ASP A 280 -22.73 -23.28 -10.12
CA ASP A 280 -22.68 -24.74 -10.07
C ASP A 280 -21.25 -25.24 -10.28
N ALA A 281 -20.53 -24.66 -11.24
CA ALA A 281 -19.14 -24.98 -11.51
C ALA A 281 -18.21 -24.68 -10.32
N VAL A 282 -18.30 -23.48 -9.72
CA VAL A 282 -17.45 -23.15 -8.56
C VAL A 282 -17.86 -23.89 -7.29
N ASN A 283 -19.15 -24.23 -7.14
CA ASN A 283 -19.61 -25.07 -6.04
C ASN A 283 -18.94 -26.44 -6.11
N ALA A 284 -18.81 -27.04 -7.29
CA ALA A 284 -18.11 -28.32 -7.47
C ALA A 284 -16.63 -28.27 -7.03
N MET A 285 -16.00 -27.09 -7.04
CA MET A 285 -14.59 -26.90 -6.68
C MET A 285 -14.34 -26.76 -5.18
N VAL A 286 -15.39 -26.50 -4.38
CA VAL A 286 -15.30 -26.23 -2.94
C VAL A 286 -16.06 -27.28 -2.11
N PRO A 287 -15.59 -27.58 -0.89
CA PRO A 287 -16.26 -28.53 0.00
C PRO A 287 -17.59 -27.97 0.52
N GLU A 288 -18.49 -28.86 0.92
CA GLU A 288 -19.85 -28.52 1.36
C GLU A 288 -19.89 -27.49 2.51
N PHE A 289 -18.97 -27.58 3.47
CA PHE A 289 -18.91 -26.63 4.59
C PHE A 289 -18.61 -25.19 4.12
N ALA A 290 -17.81 -25.03 3.06
CA ALA A 290 -17.51 -23.72 2.50
C ALA A 290 -18.75 -23.14 1.79
N ARG A 291 -19.51 -23.99 1.08
CA ARG A 291 -20.76 -23.60 0.41
C ARG A 291 -21.82 -23.08 1.39
N ARG A 292 -21.86 -23.65 2.60
CA ARG A 292 -22.81 -23.25 3.67
C ARG A 292 -22.37 -22.00 4.45
N SER A 293 -21.18 -21.47 4.19
CA SER A 293 -20.70 -20.26 4.86
C SER A 293 -21.50 -19.03 4.43
N ARG A 294 -21.76 -18.13 5.39
CA ARG A 294 -22.37 -16.81 5.12
C ARG A 294 -21.59 -15.96 4.11
N HIS A 295 -20.30 -16.25 3.94
CA HIS A 295 -19.43 -15.50 3.04
C HIS A 295 -19.48 -16.02 1.60
N TRP A 296 -20.01 -17.22 1.38
CA TRP A 296 -20.17 -17.85 0.07
C TRP A 296 -21.48 -17.44 -0.61
N PRO A 297 -21.49 -17.16 -1.94
CA PRO A 297 -22.71 -16.83 -2.66
C PRO A 297 -23.69 -18.01 -2.68
N GLN A 298 -24.93 -17.77 -2.24
CA GLN A 298 -25.99 -18.78 -2.16
C GLN A 298 -26.88 -18.81 -3.41
N ASN A 299 -26.74 -17.83 -4.31
CA ASN A 299 -27.50 -17.75 -5.54
C ASN A 299 -26.74 -17.00 -6.64
N ALA A 300 -27.21 -17.13 -7.88
CA ALA A 300 -26.59 -16.56 -9.07
C ALA A 300 -26.43 -15.02 -9.00
N ALA A 301 -27.37 -14.31 -8.37
CA ALA A 301 -27.29 -12.85 -8.22
C ALA A 301 -26.14 -12.44 -7.26
N GLN A 302 -26.02 -13.14 -6.13
CA GLN A 302 -24.93 -12.94 -5.18
C GLN A 302 -23.57 -13.28 -5.82
N LEU A 303 -23.49 -14.37 -6.59
CA LEU A 303 -22.27 -14.70 -7.33
C LEU A 303 -21.94 -13.63 -8.36
N GLY A 304 -22.92 -13.15 -9.11
CA GLY A 304 -22.73 -12.04 -10.06
C GLY A 304 -22.18 -10.78 -9.37
N SER A 305 -22.61 -10.44 -8.17
CA SER A 305 -22.01 -9.34 -7.40
C SER A 305 -20.58 -9.66 -6.94
N ARG A 306 -20.33 -10.89 -6.49
CA ARG A 306 -19.00 -11.35 -6.02
C ARG A 306 -17.97 -11.39 -7.14
N VAL A 307 -18.32 -11.90 -8.31
CA VAL A 307 -17.43 -11.93 -9.48
C VAL A 307 -17.03 -10.50 -9.90
N ALA A 308 -17.88 -9.49 -9.71
CA ALA A 308 -17.52 -8.10 -10.03
C ALA A 308 -16.45 -7.59 -9.07
N ARG A 309 -16.54 -7.97 -7.80
CA ARG A 309 -15.55 -7.65 -6.77
C ARG A 309 -14.26 -8.45 -6.94
N ALA A 310 -14.34 -9.69 -7.38
CA ALA A 310 -13.18 -10.55 -7.64
C ALA A 310 -12.48 -10.27 -8.98
N ALA A 311 -13.13 -9.56 -9.92
CA ALA A 311 -12.59 -9.31 -11.26
C ALA A 311 -11.20 -8.64 -11.26
N PRO A 312 -10.90 -7.63 -10.42
CA PRO A 312 -9.54 -7.07 -10.32
C PRO A 312 -8.50 -8.11 -9.88
N LEU A 313 -8.84 -8.96 -8.91
CA LEU A 313 -7.94 -10.01 -8.39
C LEU A 313 -7.65 -11.08 -9.45
N LEU A 314 -8.68 -11.51 -10.18
CA LEU A 314 -8.53 -12.45 -11.30
C LEU A 314 -7.69 -11.85 -12.43
N ARG A 315 -7.83 -10.56 -12.73
CA ARG A 315 -6.98 -9.87 -13.72
C ARG A 315 -5.53 -9.77 -13.30
N ALA A 316 -5.25 -9.55 -12.01
CA ALA A 316 -3.88 -9.56 -11.47
C ALA A 316 -3.22 -10.95 -11.63
N LYS A 317 -4.00 -12.03 -11.61
CA LYS A 317 -3.58 -13.39 -11.93
C LYS A 317 -3.50 -13.70 -13.44
N GLY A 318 -3.73 -12.70 -14.30
CA GLY A 318 -3.67 -12.83 -15.75
C GLY A 318 -5.00 -13.19 -16.43
N CYS A 319 -6.11 -13.34 -15.70
CA CYS A 319 -7.40 -13.65 -16.33
C CYS A 319 -8.03 -12.45 -17.03
N ILE A 320 -8.72 -12.68 -18.15
CA ILE A 320 -9.65 -11.70 -18.73
C ILE A 320 -11.05 -12.00 -18.19
N VAL A 321 -11.70 -10.98 -17.63
CA VAL A 321 -13.04 -11.06 -17.06
C VAL A 321 -13.96 -10.09 -17.80
N GLU A 322 -14.91 -10.63 -18.56
CA GLU A 322 -15.91 -9.89 -19.33
C GLU A 322 -17.33 -10.24 -18.90
N ARG A 323 -18.23 -9.25 -19.04
CA ARG A 323 -19.67 -9.43 -18.84
C ARG A 323 -20.41 -8.85 -20.01
N ARG A 324 -21.31 -9.63 -20.60
CA ARG A 324 -22.14 -9.20 -21.72
C ARG A 324 -23.61 -9.23 -21.32
N HIS A 325 -24.34 -8.24 -21.84
CA HIS A 325 -25.75 -8.01 -21.59
C HIS A 325 -26.58 -8.07 -22.89
N SER A 326 -26.24 -8.97 -23.81
CA SER A 326 -26.99 -9.18 -25.06
C SER A 326 -27.83 -10.46 -24.98
N GLY A 327 -29.14 -10.33 -24.76
CA GLY A 327 -30.08 -11.46 -24.69
C GLY A 327 -30.07 -12.20 -23.34
N SER A 328 -28.93 -12.78 -22.97
CA SER A 328 -28.68 -13.40 -21.66
C SER A 328 -27.48 -12.73 -20.97
N ARG A 329 -27.47 -12.75 -19.63
CA ARG A 329 -26.35 -12.22 -18.83
C ARG A 329 -25.22 -13.24 -18.80
N THR A 330 -24.28 -13.11 -19.75
CA THR A 330 -23.14 -14.03 -19.88
C THR A 330 -21.91 -13.45 -19.18
N ILE A 331 -21.22 -14.32 -18.45
CA ILE A 331 -19.93 -14.07 -17.82
C ILE A 331 -18.90 -14.90 -18.59
N THR A 332 -17.84 -14.24 -19.05
CA THR A 332 -16.69 -14.90 -19.68
C THR A 332 -15.47 -14.65 -18.81
N ILE A 333 -14.82 -15.72 -18.40
CA ILE A 333 -13.56 -15.67 -17.65
C ILE A 333 -12.59 -16.59 -18.35
N LEU A 334 -11.46 -16.07 -18.81
CA LEU A 334 -10.44 -16.87 -19.50
C LEU A 334 -9.07 -16.59 -18.93
N LEU A 335 -8.23 -17.61 -18.85
CA LEU A 335 -6.82 -17.54 -18.54
C LEU A 335 -6.05 -17.69 -19.86
N PRO A 336 -5.50 -16.60 -20.43
CA PRO A 336 -4.77 -16.70 -21.69
C PRO A 336 -3.57 -17.65 -21.53
N PRO A 337 -3.21 -18.44 -22.56
CA PRO A 337 -1.95 -19.16 -22.55
C PRO A 337 -0.81 -18.14 -22.39
N TYR A 338 0.09 -18.37 -21.42
CA TYR A 338 1.24 -17.52 -21.10
C TYR A 338 1.91 -17.00 -22.37
N ARG A 339 1.71 -15.71 -22.70
CA ARG A 339 2.50 -15.04 -23.72
C ARG A 339 3.71 -14.43 -23.02
N PHE A 340 4.86 -15.10 -23.14
CA PHE A 340 6.13 -14.39 -23.05
C PHE A 340 6.13 -13.31 -24.15
N ALA A 341 6.21 -12.05 -23.75
CA ALA A 341 6.66 -10.95 -24.58
C ALA A 341 7.46 -10.01 -23.68
#